data_AF-A0A7X9H044-F1
#
_entry.id   AF-A0A7X9H044-F1
#
_cell.length_a   1.000
_cell.length_b   1.000
_cell.length_c   1.000
_cell.angle_alpha   90.00
_cell.angle_beta   90.00
_cell.angle_gamma   90.00
#
_symmetry.space_group_name_H-M   'P 1'
#
loop_
_entity.id
_entity.type
_entity.pdbx_description
1 polymer ?
#
loop_
_entity_poly.entity_id
_entity_poly.type
_entity_poly.pdbx_seq_one_letter_code
_entity_poly.pdbx_strand_id
1 'polypeptide(L)'
;ETRKQLENNQEIKIYQSKTLYKIMMNLRSFMFDKVYNGELCLEEKEKATYIVEFLFHYLMNKPEEIPSLYRRRMKKEDLKRVVVDYIASCTDYEAIKLFQKKVIPSPKYF
;
A
#
# COMPACT_ATOMS: atom_id res chain seq x y z
N GLU A 1 -33.82 -4.17 3.38
CA GLU A 1 -33.71 -5.08 4.56
C GLU A 1 -33.14 -4.31 5.75
N THR A 2 -31.92 -3.77 5.65
CA THR A 2 -31.28 -2.96 6.71
C THR A 2 -32.11 -1.74 7.16
N ARG A 3 -32.70 -0.97 6.25
CA ARG A 3 -33.58 0.17 6.60
C ARG A 3 -34.78 -0.24 7.46
N LYS A 4 -35.39 -1.39 7.17
CA LYS A 4 -36.52 -1.95 7.93
C LYS A 4 -36.09 -2.46 9.31
N GLN A 5 -34.85 -2.95 9.44
CA GLN A 5 -34.29 -3.37 10.73
C GLN A 5 -33.96 -2.17 11.63
N LEU A 6 -33.51 -1.05 11.04
CA LEU A 6 -33.26 0.21 11.75
C LEU A 6 -34.54 0.80 12.36
N GLU A 7 -35.67 0.70 11.66
CA GLU A 7 -36.98 1.19 12.13
C GLU A 7 -37.55 0.35 13.30
N ASN A 8 -37.09 -0.89 13.47
CA ASN A 8 -37.63 -1.84 14.45
C ASN A 8 -36.82 -1.94 15.76
N ASN A 9 -35.89 -1.02 16.04
CA ASN A 9 -34.99 -1.06 17.21
C ASN A 9 -34.25 -2.41 17.40
N GLN A 10 -34.04 -3.16 16.32
CA GLN A 10 -33.26 -4.40 16.36
C GLN A 10 -31.76 -4.09 16.32
N GLU A 11 -30.95 -5.02 16.83
CA GLU A 11 -29.49 -4.96 16.71
C GLU A 11 -29.08 -4.79 15.25
N ILE A 12 -28.29 -3.75 14.96
CA ILE A 12 -27.89 -3.39 13.61
C ILE A 12 -26.93 -4.46 13.07
N LYS A 13 -27.38 -5.23 12.08
CA LYS A 13 -26.54 -6.19 11.36
C LYS A 13 -26.23 -5.68 9.96
N ILE A 14 -24.95 -5.49 9.67
CA ILE A 14 -24.46 -5.12 8.34
C ILE A 14 -24.17 -6.40 7.58
N TYR A 15 -25.00 -6.73 6.59
CA TYR A 15 -24.83 -7.89 5.74
C TYR A 15 -25.37 -7.63 4.33
N GLN A 16 -24.91 -8.42 3.36
CA GLN A 16 -25.48 -8.45 2.02
C GLN A 16 -26.57 -9.51 1.96
N SER A 17 -27.70 -9.19 1.34
CA SER A 17 -28.70 -10.23 1.01
C SER A 17 -28.07 -11.28 0.08
N LYS A 18 -28.61 -12.50 0.07
CA LYS A 18 -28.06 -13.61 -0.74
C LYS A 18 -27.87 -13.23 -2.22
N THR A 19 -28.85 -12.53 -2.79
CA THR A 19 -28.81 -12.06 -4.18
C THR A 19 -27.71 -11.02 -4.39
N LEU A 20 -27.62 -10.01 -3.52
CA LEU A 20 -26.60 -8.97 -3.64
C LEU A 20 -25.20 -9.54 -3.47
N TYR A 21 -25.01 -10.47 -2.51
CA TYR A 21 -23.75 -11.17 -2.33
C TYR A 21 -23.32 -11.90 -3.61
N LYS A 22 -24.23 -12.64 -4.25
CA LYS A 22 -23.94 -13.34 -5.52
C LYS A 22 -23.53 -12.36 -6.63
N ILE A 23 -24.25 -11.24 -6.77
CA ILE A 23 -23.93 -10.20 -7.76
C ILE A 23 -22.54 -9.60 -7.47
N MET A 24 -22.27 -9.27 -6.22
CA MET A 24 -20.99 -8.71 -5.78
C MET A 24 -19.83 -9.68 -6.01
N MET A 25 -20.03 -10.99 -5.80
CA MET A 25 -19.01 -12.00 -6.09
C MET A 25 -18.76 -12.15 -7.58
N ASN A 26 -19.80 -12.08 -8.41
CA ASN A 26 -19.63 -12.07 -9.87
C ASN A 26 -18.84 -10.83 -10.34
N LEU A 27 -19.19 -9.64 -9.83
CA LEU A 27 -18.46 -8.41 -10.12
C LEU A 27 -17.00 -8.50 -9.65
N ARG A 28 -16.76 -9.01 -8.43
CA ARG A 28 -15.41 -9.21 -7.89
C ARG A 28 -14.61 -10.14 -8.79
N SER A 29 -15.19 -11.25 -9.22
CA SER A 29 -14.53 -12.20 -10.13
C SER A 29 -14.14 -11.52 -11.44
N PHE A 30 -15.05 -10.76 -12.03
CA PHE A 30 -14.78 -9.97 -13.24
C PHE A 30 -13.66 -8.95 -13.03
N MET A 31 -13.68 -8.19 -11.92
CA MET A 31 -12.63 -7.21 -11.63
C MET A 31 -11.25 -7.85 -11.47
N PHE A 32 -11.16 -9.00 -10.80
CA PHE A 32 -9.88 -9.71 -10.70
C PHE A 32 -9.40 -10.23 -12.06
N ASP A 33 -10.29 -10.80 -12.86
CA ASP A 33 -9.95 -11.35 -14.17
C ASP A 33 -9.56 -10.27 -15.20
N LYS A 34 -10.30 -9.15 -15.23
CA LYS A 34 -10.15 -8.14 -16.29
C LYS A 34 -9.40 -6.87 -15.90
N VAL A 35 -9.29 -6.58 -14.60
CA VAL A 35 -8.69 -5.31 -14.12
C VAL A 35 -7.44 -5.59 -13.30
N TYR A 36 -7.55 -6.25 -12.15
CA TYR A 36 -6.43 -6.39 -11.21
C TYR A 36 -5.33 -7.34 -11.69
N ASN A 37 -5.68 -8.40 -12.42
CA ASN A 37 -4.71 -9.35 -12.99
C ASN A 37 -4.54 -9.17 -14.50
N GLY A 38 -5.00 -8.05 -15.07
CA GLY A 38 -4.71 -7.69 -16.45
C GLY A 38 -3.22 -7.38 -16.64
N GLU A 39 -2.70 -7.60 -17.85
CA GLU A 39 -1.29 -7.45 -18.21
C GLU A 39 -0.69 -6.10 -17.75
N LEU A 40 -1.34 -4.98 -18.10
CA LEU A 40 -0.88 -3.65 -17.70
C LEU A 40 -0.78 -3.46 -16.17
N CYS A 41 -1.75 -4.00 -15.41
CA CYS A 41 -1.74 -3.88 -13.95
C CYS A 41 -0.65 -4.75 -13.32
N LEU A 42 -0.37 -5.92 -13.90
CA LEU A 42 0.72 -6.78 -13.48
C LEU A 42 2.09 -6.12 -13.69
N GLU A 43 2.34 -5.52 -14.86
CA GLU A 43 3.58 -4.80 -15.13
C GLU A 43 3.82 -3.65 -14.14
N GLU A 44 2.79 -2.83 -13.89
CA GLU A 44 2.90 -1.74 -12.91
C GLU A 44 3.09 -2.27 -11.47
N LYS A 45 2.44 -3.39 -11.13
CA LYS A 45 2.62 -4.05 -9.84
C LYS A 45 4.04 -4.59 -9.65
N GLU A 46 4.65 -5.15 -10.70
CA GLU A 46 6.04 -5.61 -10.66
C GLU A 46 7.00 -4.44 -10.41
N LYS A 47 6.82 -3.33 -11.13
CA LYS A 47 7.60 -2.10 -10.91
C LYS A 47 7.45 -1.57 -9.48
N ALA A 48 6.21 -1.49 -8.98
CA ALA A 48 5.94 -1.03 -7.62
C ALA A 48 6.56 -1.96 -6.57
N THR A 49 6.49 -3.27 -6.78
CA THR A 49 7.11 -4.28 -5.89
C THR A 49 8.62 -4.07 -5.82
N TYR A 50 9.27 -3.90 -6.98
CA TYR A 50 10.70 -3.64 -7.05
C TYR A 50 11.11 -2.35 -6.33
N ILE A 51 10.34 -1.27 -6.49
CA ILE A 51 10.60 0.00 -5.80
C ILE A 51 10.54 -0.20 -4.27
N VAL A 52 9.48 -0.82 -3.75
CA VAL A 52 9.31 -1.04 -2.32
C VAL A 52 10.40 -1.95 -1.76
N GLU A 53 10.73 -3.03 -2.48
CA GLU A 53 11.80 -3.96 -2.10
C GLU A 53 13.16 -3.27 -2.05
N PHE A 54 13.49 -2.48 -3.08
CA PHE A 54 14.73 -1.72 -3.12
C PHE A 54 14.81 -0.73 -1.95
N LEU A 55 13.75 0.04 -1.70
CA LEU A 55 13.72 1.01 -0.60
C LEU A 55 13.87 0.34 0.76
N PHE A 56 13.21 -0.80 0.96
CA PHE A 56 13.34 -1.59 2.19
C PHE A 56 14.79 -1.99 2.43
N HIS A 57 15.44 -2.64 1.46
CA HIS A 57 16.83 -3.08 1.61
C HIS A 57 17.80 -1.90 1.75
N TYR A 58 17.58 -0.81 0.99
CA TYR A 58 18.42 0.39 1.08
C TYR A 58 18.35 1.01 2.48
N LEU A 59 17.16 1.20 3.03
CA LEU A 59 16.96 1.86 4.33
C LEU A 59 17.33 0.96 5.51
N MET A 60 17.22 -0.36 5.37
CA MET A 60 17.77 -1.31 6.33
C MET A 60 19.31 -1.19 6.43
N ASN A 61 19.99 -0.94 5.31
CA ASN A 61 21.44 -0.74 5.27
C ASN A 61 21.88 0.69 5.62
N LYS A 62 20.98 1.67 5.44
CA LYS A 62 21.24 3.11 5.65
C LYS A 62 20.14 3.78 6.50
N PRO A 63 19.99 3.40 7.78
CA PRO A 63 18.98 3.97 8.66
C PRO A 63 19.13 5.48 8.88
N GLU A 64 20.31 6.04 8.62
CA GLU A 64 20.60 7.46 8.67
C GLU A 64 19.96 8.28 7.54
N GLU A 65 19.36 7.65 6.55
CA GLU A 65 18.59 8.33 5.49
C GLU A 65 17.10 8.41 5.84
N ILE A 66 16.65 7.67 6.86
CA ILE A 66 15.27 7.74 7.36
C ILE A 66 15.05 9.11 8.02
N PRO A 67 13.96 9.84 7.71
CA PRO A 67 13.67 11.12 8.33
C PRO A 67 13.68 11.04 9.87
N SER A 68 14.17 12.10 10.51
CA SER A 68 14.37 12.13 11.97
C SER A 68 13.10 11.84 12.76
N LEU A 69 11.93 12.22 12.24
CA LEU A 69 10.63 11.91 12.82
C LEU A 69 10.44 10.39 13.05
N TYR A 70 10.78 9.57 12.06
CA TYR A 70 10.69 8.11 12.12
C TYR A 70 11.88 7.51 12.86
N ARG A 71 13.11 7.99 12.60
CA ARG A 71 14.34 7.47 13.22
C ARG A 71 14.31 7.53 14.75
N ARG A 72 13.65 8.52 15.34
CA ARG A 72 13.47 8.62 16.81
C ARG A 72 12.73 7.41 17.41
N ARG A 73 11.87 6.74 16.63
CA ARG A 73 11.13 5.54 17.06
C ARG A 73 12.05 4.32 17.23
N MET A 74 13.23 4.31 16.60
CA MET A 74 14.23 3.23 16.77
C MET A 74 14.73 3.11 18.22
N LYS A 75 14.48 4.10 19.09
CA LYS A 75 14.75 4.00 20.53
C LYS A 75 13.83 3.01 21.25
N LYS A 76 12.69 2.68 20.65
CA LYS A 76 11.62 1.86 21.25
C LYS A 76 11.15 0.71 20.35
N GLU A 77 11.48 0.78 19.06
CA GLU A 77 11.02 -0.16 18.03
C GLU A 77 12.21 -0.69 17.23
N ASP A 78 12.09 -1.91 16.73
CA ASP A 78 13.10 -2.50 15.85
C ASP A 78 13.24 -1.72 14.53
N LEU A 79 14.46 -1.68 13.98
CA LEU A 79 14.75 -0.98 12.72
C LEU A 79 13.81 -1.43 11.60
N LYS A 80 13.55 -2.75 11.49
CA LYS A 80 12.65 -3.28 10.46
C LYS A 80 11.27 -2.65 10.52
N ARG A 81 10.71 -2.47 11.72
CA ARG A 81 9.40 -1.83 11.91
C ARG A 81 9.45 -0.37 11.49
N VAL A 82 10.49 0.36 11.89
CA VAL A 82 10.64 1.78 11.53
C VAL A 82 10.78 1.97 10.02
N VAL A 83 11.51 1.10 9.33
CA VAL A 83 11.65 1.11 7.86
C VAL A 83 10.31 0.84 7.18
N VAL A 84 9.60 -0.22 7.60
CA VAL A 84 8.28 -0.56 7.04
C VAL A 84 7.29 0.59 7.21
N ASP A 85 7.22 1.18 8.41
CA ASP A 85 6.29 2.27 8.70
C ASP A 85 6.64 3.54 7.92
N TYR A 86 7.93 3.83 7.72
CA TYR A 86 8.34 4.96 6.89
C TYR A 86 7.94 4.74 5.43
N ILE A 87 8.24 3.56 4.85
CA ILE A 87 7.86 3.27 3.45
C ILE A 87 6.35 3.27 3.27
N ALA A 88 5.59 2.69 4.22
CA ALA A 88 4.13 2.69 4.18
C ALA A 88 3.51 4.08 4.33
N SER A 89 4.25 5.04 4.88
CA SER A 89 3.83 6.44 4.99
C SER A 89 4.08 7.27 3.73
N CYS A 90 4.89 6.76 2.80
CA CYS A 90 5.17 7.46 1.55
C CYS A 90 3.96 7.40 0.62
N THR A 91 3.67 8.53 -0.03
CA THR A 91 2.88 8.54 -1.26
C THR A 91 3.67 7.88 -2.41
N ASP A 92 2.97 7.44 -3.45
CA ASP A 92 3.60 6.88 -4.66
C ASP A 92 4.68 7.82 -5.23
N TYR A 93 4.37 9.12 -5.29
CA TYR A 93 5.31 10.16 -5.75
C TYR A 93 6.59 10.20 -4.90
N GLU A 94 6.46 10.16 -3.57
CA GLU A 94 7.61 10.18 -2.67
C GLU A 94 8.46 8.91 -2.78
N ALA A 95 7.83 7.73 -2.86
CA ALA A 95 8.53 6.46 -3.01
C ALA A 95 9.31 6.41 -4.33
N ILE A 96 8.67 6.79 -5.44
CA ILE A 96 9.30 6.86 -6.77
C ILE A 96 10.47 7.85 -6.76
N LYS A 97 10.27 9.05 -6.20
CA LYS A 97 11.33 10.07 -6.13
C LYS A 97 12.51 9.62 -5.27
N LEU A 98 12.25 8.95 -4.14
CA LEU A 98 13.29 8.41 -3.28
C LEU A 98 14.09 7.35 -4.02
N PHE A 99 13.41 6.41 -4.69
CA PHE A 99 14.04 5.38 -5.51
C PHE A 99 14.92 6.00 -6.61
N GLN A 100 14.35 6.91 -7.42
CA GLN A 100 15.04 7.60 -8.51
C GLN A 100 16.30 8.33 -8.03
N LYS A 101 16.24 9.03 -6.90
CA LYS A 101 17.40 9.72 -6.30
C LYS A 101 18.55 8.76 -5.97
N LYS A 102 18.28 7.48 -5.74
CA LYS A 102 19.29 6.48 -5.39
C LYS A 102 19.82 5.71 -6.60
N VAL A 103 19.03 5.56 -7.66
CA VAL A 103 19.43 4.77 -8.84
C VAL A 103 19.84 5.61 -10.05
N ILE A 104 19.34 6.84 -10.18
CA ILE A 104 19.69 7.74 -11.28
C ILE A 104 20.88 8.61 -10.85
N PRO A 105 22.03 8.53 -11.54
CA PRO A 105 23.14 9.45 -11.30
C PRO A 105 22.71 10.88 -11.59
N SER A 106 22.81 11.77 -10.61
CA SER A 106 22.72 13.21 -10.84
C SER A 106 24.11 13.75 -11.17
N PRO A 107 24.28 14.56 -12.24
CA PRO A 107 25.50 15.33 -12.41
C PRO A 107 25.71 16.19 -11.16
N LYS A 108 26.90 16.13 -10.56
CA LYS A 108 27.23 16.90 -9.35
C LYS A 108 27.49 18.39 -9.63
N TYR A 109 27.53 18.81 -10.90
CA TYR A 109 28.13 20.08 -11.30
C TYR A 109 27.45 20.73 -12.53
N PHE A 110 26.16 21.04 -12.43
CA PHE A 110 25.54 22.11 -13.22
C PHE A 110 24.68 22.97 -12.29
#